data_AF-A0A8B3E716-F1
#
_entry.id   AF-A0A8B3E716-F1
#
_cell.length_a   1.000
_cell.length_b   1.000
_cell.length_c   1.000
_cell.angle_alpha   90.00
_cell.angle_beta   90.00
_cell.angle_gamma   90.00
#
_symmetry.space_group_name_H-M   'P 1'
#
loop_
_entity.id
_entity.type
_entity.pdbx_description
1 polymer ?
#
loop_
_entity_poly.entity_id
_entity_poly.type
_entity_poly.pdbx_seq_one_letter_code
_entity_poly.pdbx_strand_id
1 'polypeptide(L)'
;MRSEERAHNERLANDRYREAGRDKHPLRSLRSLLFCILYFSCFIALVSCHYSRPNLEDEHLSKETRDSLAYLFERHYTWNTNLEVLADSVNLACLPVKDCYNMLYRGDRVVVAEFAIHPADSVDSVWVKLAHSQEVQGWLRESEMMHAFVPTDSISQAIYLFSDTHASYFIIIFALFVAVWLFRAFRRKQLRMVYFNDIDSLYPLLLCLLMAFCATIYESIQVFAPETWQHFYFNPTLSPFKVPLVLSAFLMGIWLFIVVLLAVLDDLFRQLSPAAAVFYLLGLASCCIFCYFFFILTTSIYVGYLFLTAFVWVFLKRLRISLLASRYRCGRCGQKLREKGVCPHCGAINE
;
A
#
# COMPACT_ATOMS: atom_id res chain seq x y z
N MET A 1 47.66 -40.40 18.95
CA MET A 1 47.99 -39.14 19.65
C MET A 1 47.60 -37.87 18.88
N ARG A 2 48.33 -37.40 17.84
CA ARG A 2 48.01 -36.09 17.20
C ARG A 2 46.69 -36.05 16.40
N SER A 3 46.20 -37.19 15.91
CA SER A 3 44.90 -37.30 15.21
C SER A 3 43.69 -37.36 16.16
N GLU A 4 43.86 -37.97 17.33
CA GLU A 4 42.80 -38.15 18.33
C GLU A 4 42.53 -36.85 19.11
N GLU A 5 43.57 -36.07 19.43
CA GLU A 5 43.42 -34.73 20.01
C GLU A 5 42.70 -33.76 19.06
N ARG A 6 42.95 -33.88 17.74
CA ARG A 6 42.29 -33.03 16.75
C ARG A 6 40.80 -33.38 16.62
N ALA A 7 40.47 -34.67 16.60
CA ALA A 7 39.08 -35.13 16.57
C ALA A 7 38.31 -34.80 17.87
N HIS A 8 38.99 -34.82 19.02
CA HIS A 8 38.38 -34.43 20.30
C HIS A 8 38.11 -32.93 20.38
N ASN A 9 39.05 -32.10 19.92
CA ASN A 9 38.90 -30.64 19.86
C ASN A 9 37.82 -30.20 18.85
N GLU A 10 37.68 -30.90 17.72
CA GLU A 10 36.60 -30.64 16.75
C GLU A 10 35.22 -30.97 17.32
N ARG A 11 35.07 -32.05 18.09
CA ARG A 11 33.80 -32.38 18.77
C ARG A 11 33.45 -31.36 19.84
N LEU A 12 34.42 -30.97 20.68
CA LEU A 12 34.24 -29.93 21.70
C LEU A 12 33.90 -28.55 21.12
N ALA A 13 34.43 -28.24 19.93
CA ALA A 13 34.07 -27.02 19.20
C ALA A 13 32.64 -27.10 18.64
N ASN A 14 32.25 -28.26 18.09
CA ASN A 14 30.94 -28.47 17.50
C ASN A 14 29.81 -28.51 18.56
N ASP A 15 30.09 -29.08 19.74
CA ASP A 15 29.16 -29.10 20.87
C ASP A 15 29.00 -27.70 21.50
N ARG A 16 30.09 -26.93 21.65
CA ARG A 16 30.00 -25.51 22.05
C ARG A 16 29.22 -24.65 21.06
N TYR A 17 29.32 -24.92 19.76
CA TYR A 17 28.51 -24.24 18.73
C TYR A 17 27.03 -24.64 18.79
N ARG A 18 26.71 -25.90 19.11
CA ARG A 18 25.33 -26.38 19.28
C ARG A 18 24.65 -25.84 20.53
N GLU A 19 25.39 -25.69 21.63
CA GLU A 19 24.87 -25.13 22.89
C GLU A 19 24.70 -23.61 22.82
N ALA A 20 25.60 -22.89 22.14
CA ALA A 20 25.46 -21.44 21.95
C ALA A 20 24.24 -21.03 21.09
N GLY A 21 23.73 -21.95 20.25
CA GLY A 21 22.58 -21.70 19.37
C GLY A 21 21.20 -22.01 19.95
N ARG A 22 21.10 -22.76 21.06
CA ARG A 22 19.84 -23.40 21.47
C ARG A 22 18.98 -22.57 22.43
N ASP A 23 19.57 -21.82 23.38
CA ASP A 23 18.78 -21.30 24.52
C ASP A 23 18.58 -19.78 24.58
N LYS A 24 19.20 -18.99 23.70
CA LYS A 24 19.09 -17.50 23.73
C LYS A 24 18.17 -16.89 22.67
N HIS A 25 17.68 -17.69 21.73
CA HIS A 25 16.91 -17.21 20.57
C HIS A 25 15.42 -16.92 20.82
N PRO A 26 14.62 -17.75 21.54
CA PRO A 26 13.18 -17.56 21.58
C PRO A 26 12.75 -16.37 22.47
N LEU A 27 13.35 -16.20 23.65
CA LEU A 27 13.02 -15.11 24.59
C LEU A 27 13.49 -13.72 24.10
N ARG A 28 14.64 -13.65 23.42
CA ARG A 28 15.14 -12.41 22.82
C ARG A 28 14.34 -12.02 21.57
N SER A 29 13.88 -13.02 20.81
CA SER A 29 12.97 -12.84 19.68
C SER A 29 11.61 -12.32 20.13
N LEU A 30 11.03 -12.86 21.21
CA LEU A 30 9.73 -12.42 21.73
C LEU A 30 9.78 -10.99 22.28
N ARG A 31 10.84 -10.65 23.04
CA ARG A 31 11.06 -9.27 23.52
C ARG A 31 11.25 -8.29 22.36
N SER A 32 12.04 -8.65 21.34
CA SER A 32 12.22 -7.82 20.15
C SER A 32 10.91 -7.65 19.37
N LEU A 33 10.10 -8.70 19.26
CA LEU A 33 8.79 -8.65 18.60
C LEU A 33 7.85 -7.70 19.34
N LEU A 34 7.76 -7.83 20.68
CA LEU A 34 6.96 -6.95 21.54
C LEU A 34 7.41 -5.49 21.43
N PHE A 35 8.72 -5.21 21.45
CA PHE A 35 9.25 -3.85 21.27
C PHE A 35 8.95 -3.28 19.88
N CYS A 36 9.02 -4.10 18.82
CA CYS A 36 8.66 -3.67 17.48
C CYS A 36 7.16 -3.40 17.33
N ILE A 37 6.31 -4.26 17.90
CA ILE A 37 4.84 -4.07 17.93
C ILE A 37 4.50 -2.78 18.68
N LEU A 38 5.08 -2.59 19.88
CA LEU A 38 4.91 -1.37 20.67
C LEU A 38 5.41 -0.13 19.95
N TYR A 39 6.55 -0.20 19.26
CA TYR A 39 7.07 0.92 18.48
C TYR A 39 6.18 1.24 17.28
N PHE A 40 5.67 0.24 16.58
CA PHE A 40 4.77 0.43 15.44
C PHE A 40 3.41 0.99 15.87
N SER A 41 2.85 0.46 16.96
CA SER A 41 1.62 0.99 17.55
C SER A 41 1.80 2.40 18.10
N CYS A 42 2.95 2.70 18.71
CA CYS A 42 3.28 4.03 19.20
C CYS A 42 3.53 5.01 18.05
N PHE A 43 4.17 4.56 16.96
CA PHE A 43 4.30 5.33 15.73
C PHE A 43 2.91 5.69 15.18
N ILE A 44 2.02 4.71 14.99
CA ILE A 44 0.64 4.95 14.54
C ILE A 44 -0.11 5.90 15.49
N ALA A 45 0.06 5.76 16.81
CA ALA A 45 -0.59 6.63 17.80
C ALA A 45 -0.04 8.07 17.83
N LEU A 46 1.19 8.30 17.38
CA LEU A 46 1.83 9.62 17.33
C LEU A 46 1.65 10.34 15.99
N VAL A 47 1.07 9.66 14.99
CA VAL A 47 0.83 10.19 13.65
C VAL A 47 -0.45 11.03 13.64
N SER A 48 -0.41 12.24 13.07
CA SER A 48 -1.64 12.97 12.78
C SER A 48 -2.47 12.16 11.77
N CYS A 49 -3.59 11.59 12.24
CA CYS A 49 -4.52 10.82 11.42
C CYS A 49 -5.52 11.70 10.67
N HIS A 50 -5.62 12.98 11.03
CA HIS A 50 -6.61 13.92 10.48
C HIS A 50 -5.93 15.12 9.81
N TYR A 51 -6.66 15.71 8.86
CA TYR A 51 -6.29 16.98 8.24
C TYR A 51 -6.37 18.11 9.28
N SER A 52 -5.34 18.98 9.29
CA SER A 52 -5.32 20.15 10.15
C SER A 52 -6.43 21.11 9.74
N ARG A 53 -7.30 21.48 10.68
CA ARG A 53 -8.36 22.46 10.43
C ARG A 53 -7.77 23.87 10.27
N PRO A 54 -8.09 24.61 9.19
CA PRO A 54 -7.70 26.00 9.03
C PRO A 54 -8.40 26.84 10.11
N ASN A 55 -7.73 27.92 10.51
CA ASN A 55 -8.36 28.88 11.40
C ASN A 55 -9.39 29.71 10.62
N LEU A 56 -10.67 29.39 10.79
CA LEU A 56 -11.77 30.08 10.09
C LEU A 56 -12.01 31.51 10.63
N GLU A 57 -11.46 31.83 11.81
CA GLU A 57 -11.54 33.15 12.44
C GLU A 57 -10.48 34.14 11.91
N ASP A 58 -9.66 33.74 10.94
CA ASP A 58 -8.70 34.64 10.31
C ASP A 58 -9.42 35.76 9.55
N GLU A 59 -9.12 37.00 9.94
CA GLU A 59 -9.74 38.23 9.43
C GLU A 59 -9.34 38.51 7.98
N HIS A 60 -8.25 37.91 7.49
CA HIS A 60 -7.78 38.04 6.11
C HIS A 60 -8.52 37.13 5.11
N LEU A 61 -9.41 36.23 5.56
CA LEU A 61 -10.17 35.35 4.68
C LEU A 61 -11.43 36.04 4.14
N SER A 62 -11.62 36.00 2.82
CA SER A 62 -12.88 36.41 2.20
C SER A 62 -14.03 35.51 2.66
N LYS A 63 -15.27 36.02 2.66
CA LYS A 63 -16.45 35.25 3.08
C LYS A 63 -16.63 33.98 2.23
N GLU A 64 -16.47 34.08 0.92
CA GLU A 64 -16.57 32.94 0.00
C GLU A 64 -15.48 31.89 0.26
N THR A 65 -14.26 32.33 0.56
CA THR A 65 -13.15 31.44 0.93
C THR A 65 -13.42 30.75 2.26
N ARG A 66 -13.96 31.47 3.26
CA ARG A 66 -14.31 30.92 4.56
C ARG A 66 -15.41 29.86 4.45
N ASP A 67 -16.46 30.16 3.69
CA ASP A 67 -17.57 29.24 3.45
C ASP A 67 -17.07 27.99 2.72
N SER A 68 -16.25 28.16 1.66
CA SER A 68 -15.64 27.04 0.93
C SER A 68 -14.74 26.17 1.83
N LEU A 69 -13.95 26.76 2.71
CA LEU A 69 -13.10 26.03 3.66
C LEU A 69 -13.93 25.30 4.72
N ALA A 70 -15.02 25.90 5.21
CA ALA A 70 -15.95 25.23 6.12
C ALA A 70 -16.56 24.00 5.46
N TYR A 71 -17.08 24.14 4.22
CA TYR A 71 -17.61 23.03 3.45
C TYR A 71 -16.58 21.92 3.20
N LEU A 72 -15.35 22.29 2.83
CA LEU A 72 -14.26 21.33 2.59
C LEU A 72 -13.97 20.44 3.81
N PHE A 73 -14.02 21.00 5.02
CA PHE A 73 -13.72 20.25 6.25
C PHE A 73 -14.92 19.51 6.82
N GLU A 74 -16.14 19.99 6.58
CA GLU A 74 -17.37 19.31 7.03
C GLU A 74 -17.81 18.19 6.09
N ARG A 75 -17.69 18.43 4.78
CA ARG A 75 -18.29 17.56 3.74
C ARG A 75 -17.27 16.87 2.85
N HIS A 76 -15.99 17.21 2.97
CA HIS A 76 -14.88 16.66 2.19
C HIS A 76 -14.81 17.09 0.72
N TYR A 77 -15.74 17.90 0.23
CA TYR A 77 -15.72 18.48 -1.11
C TYR A 77 -16.27 19.91 -1.06
N THR A 78 -16.09 20.67 -2.14
CA THR A 78 -16.41 22.10 -2.18
C THR A 78 -17.33 22.45 -3.35
N TRP A 79 -17.68 23.72 -3.45
CA TRP A 79 -18.12 24.27 -4.73
C TRP A 79 -17.12 23.99 -5.83
N ASN A 80 -17.63 23.85 -7.05
CA ASN A 80 -16.87 23.54 -8.25
C ASN A 80 -16.20 22.16 -8.28
N THR A 81 -16.57 21.24 -7.38
CA THR A 81 -16.18 19.85 -7.51
C THR A 81 -16.84 19.24 -8.74
N ASN A 82 -16.01 18.66 -9.62
CA ASN A 82 -16.46 17.98 -10.83
C ASN A 82 -16.79 16.52 -10.51
N LEU A 83 -17.98 16.09 -10.89
CA LEU A 83 -18.51 14.76 -10.66
C LEU A 83 -18.98 14.12 -11.97
N GLU A 84 -18.97 12.80 -12.02
CA GLU A 84 -19.45 11.98 -13.14
C GLU A 84 -20.53 11.02 -12.66
N VAL A 85 -21.62 10.92 -13.42
CA VAL A 85 -22.75 10.04 -13.13
C VAL A 85 -22.38 8.59 -13.42
N LEU A 86 -22.54 7.70 -12.44
CA LEU A 86 -22.33 6.26 -12.61
C LEU A 86 -23.60 5.43 -12.73
N ALA A 87 -24.68 5.91 -12.11
CA ALA A 87 -25.99 5.28 -12.23
C ALA A 87 -26.49 5.40 -13.68
N ASP A 88 -27.35 4.45 -14.10
CA ASP A 88 -27.91 4.47 -15.46
C ASP A 88 -28.67 5.78 -15.74
N SER A 89 -29.40 6.27 -14.73
CA SER A 89 -30.07 7.56 -14.76
C SER A 89 -30.24 8.15 -13.36
N VAL A 90 -30.18 9.47 -13.24
CA VAL A 90 -30.42 10.22 -12.00
C VAL A 90 -31.36 11.40 -12.25
N ASN A 91 -32.28 11.64 -11.31
CA ASN A 91 -33.25 12.73 -11.41
C ASN A 91 -32.80 13.90 -10.54
N LEU A 92 -32.58 15.06 -11.15
CA LEU A 92 -32.36 16.31 -10.43
C LEU A 92 -33.68 17.07 -10.28
N ALA A 93 -34.05 17.43 -9.06
CA ALA A 93 -35.26 18.20 -8.79
C ALA A 93 -35.09 19.67 -9.18
N CYS A 94 -35.97 20.20 -10.02
CA CYS A 94 -35.94 21.58 -10.48
C CYS A 94 -36.67 22.51 -9.48
N LEU A 95 -36.14 22.65 -8.27
CA LEU A 95 -36.71 23.54 -7.27
C LEU A 95 -36.65 25.02 -7.73
N PRO A 96 -37.70 25.83 -7.48
CA PRO A 96 -38.86 25.56 -6.62
C PRO A 96 -40.07 24.91 -7.34
N VAL A 97 -39.96 24.55 -8.62
CA VAL A 97 -41.06 23.95 -9.39
C VAL A 97 -41.26 22.51 -8.91
N LYS A 98 -42.40 22.25 -8.27
CA LYS A 98 -42.77 20.90 -7.84
C LYS A 98 -42.96 19.99 -9.05
N ASP A 99 -42.53 18.73 -8.92
CA ASP A 99 -42.67 17.68 -9.93
C ASP A 99 -41.98 17.96 -11.28
N CYS A 100 -40.98 18.85 -11.29
CA CYS A 100 -40.10 19.06 -12.44
C CYS A 100 -38.74 18.42 -12.16
N TYR A 101 -38.30 17.54 -13.06
CA TYR A 101 -37.04 16.81 -12.92
C TYR A 101 -36.22 16.86 -14.21
N ASN A 102 -34.93 17.14 -14.06
CA ASN A 102 -33.94 17.00 -15.12
C ASN A 102 -33.27 15.63 -14.99
N MET A 103 -33.21 14.89 -16.10
CA MET A 103 -32.58 13.57 -16.13
C MET A 103 -31.11 13.70 -16.52
N LEU A 104 -30.24 13.04 -15.77
CA LEU A 104 -28.86 12.78 -16.15
C LEU A 104 -28.67 11.30 -16.44
N TYR A 105 -27.75 10.98 -17.34
CA TYR A 105 -27.41 9.62 -17.73
C TYR A 105 -25.98 9.28 -17.37
N ARG A 106 -25.69 7.98 -17.36
CA ARG A 106 -24.35 7.45 -17.11
C ARG A 106 -23.29 8.11 -18.00
N GLY A 107 -22.22 8.60 -17.38
CA GLY A 107 -21.11 9.29 -18.05
C GLY A 107 -21.30 10.80 -18.18
N ASP A 108 -22.47 11.35 -17.84
CA ASP A 108 -22.66 12.80 -17.78
C ASP A 108 -21.80 13.41 -16.67
N ARG A 109 -21.18 14.55 -16.98
CA ARG A 109 -20.35 15.30 -16.04
C ARG A 109 -21.12 16.49 -15.51
N VAL A 110 -21.02 16.71 -14.20
CA VAL A 110 -21.68 17.80 -13.50
C VAL A 110 -20.73 18.49 -12.56
N VAL A 111 -21.09 19.71 -12.19
CA VAL A 111 -20.36 20.51 -11.22
C VAL A 111 -21.26 20.80 -10.03
N VAL A 112 -20.70 20.72 -8.83
CA VAL A 112 -21.36 21.16 -7.58
C VAL A 112 -21.44 22.69 -7.60
N ALA A 113 -22.65 23.21 -7.76
CA ALA A 113 -22.89 24.65 -7.89
C ALA A 113 -23.23 25.31 -6.56
N GLU A 114 -24.17 24.75 -5.79
CA GLU A 114 -24.71 25.35 -4.56
C GLU A 114 -25.07 24.28 -3.53
N PHE A 115 -25.14 24.67 -2.26
CA PHE A 115 -25.65 23.86 -1.15
C PHE A 115 -26.89 24.54 -0.54
N ALA A 116 -27.88 23.74 -0.15
CA ALA A 116 -29.04 24.18 0.60
C ALA A 116 -29.25 23.26 1.80
N ILE A 117 -29.49 23.86 2.97
CA ILE A 117 -29.77 23.13 4.21
C ILE A 117 -31.27 23.23 4.47
N HIS A 118 -31.94 22.09 4.40
CA HIS A 118 -33.37 21.92 4.66
C HIS A 118 -33.56 21.07 5.91
N PRO A 119 -33.47 21.65 7.12
CA PRO A 119 -33.53 20.90 8.38
C PRO A 119 -34.88 20.23 8.65
N ALA A 120 -35.92 20.57 7.88
CA ALA A 120 -37.25 19.99 7.97
C ALA A 120 -37.43 18.74 7.09
N ASP A 121 -36.48 18.42 6.20
CA ASP A 121 -36.49 17.18 5.44
C ASP A 121 -36.05 16.02 6.35
N SER A 122 -36.88 14.97 6.42
CA SER A 122 -36.65 13.83 7.29
C SER A 122 -35.67 12.81 6.72
N VAL A 123 -35.35 12.88 5.41
CA VAL A 123 -34.47 11.91 4.74
C VAL A 123 -33.03 12.40 4.74
N ASP A 124 -32.82 13.63 4.24
CA ASP A 124 -31.51 14.26 4.20
C ASP A 124 -31.68 15.77 4.34
N SER A 125 -30.97 16.34 5.32
CA SER A 125 -31.03 17.78 5.57
C SER A 125 -30.23 18.60 4.56
N VAL A 126 -29.34 17.96 3.79
CA VAL A 126 -28.46 18.65 2.84
C VAL A 126 -28.87 18.34 1.42
N TRP A 127 -29.09 19.39 0.65
CA TRP A 127 -29.37 19.34 -0.77
C TRP A 127 -28.22 20.01 -1.53
N VAL A 128 -27.80 19.37 -2.61
CA VAL A 128 -26.70 19.78 -3.47
C VAL A 128 -27.26 20.12 -4.83
N LYS A 129 -26.96 21.32 -5.33
CA LYS A 129 -27.30 21.72 -6.69
C LYS A 129 -26.20 21.26 -7.64
N LEU A 130 -26.58 20.43 -8.60
CA LEU A 130 -25.70 19.90 -9.63
C LEU A 130 -26.03 20.57 -10.96
N ALA A 131 -25.00 21.02 -11.67
CA ALA A 131 -25.13 21.66 -12.97
C ALA A 131 -24.32 20.90 -14.03
N HIS A 132 -25.00 20.38 -15.05
CA HIS A 132 -24.39 19.86 -16.27
C HIS A 132 -24.17 21.00 -17.28
N SER A 133 -25.22 21.81 -17.49
CA SER A 133 -25.22 22.99 -18.34
C SER A 133 -26.09 24.09 -17.70
N GLN A 134 -26.15 25.28 -18.31
CA GLN A 134 -27.02 26.35 -17.81
C GLN A 134 -28.51 25.96 -17.83
N GLU A 135 -28.89 25.07 -18.75
CA GLU A 135 -30.26 24.57 -18.91
C GLU A 135 -30.53 23.31 -18.07
N VAL A 136 -29.52 22.45 -17.93
CA VAL A 136 -29.61 21.18 -17.20
C VAL A 136 -28.92 21.32 -15.85
N GLN A 137 -29.69 21.82 -14.89
CA GLN A 137 -29.30 21.93 -13.48
C GLN A 137 -30.47 21.57 -12.57
N GLY A 138 -30.17 21.16 -11.34
CA GLY A 138 -31.20 20.87 -10.35
C GLY A 138 -30.61 20.40 -9.04
N TRP A 139 -31.48 20.06 -8.11
CA TRP A 139 -31.15 19.71 -6.75
C TRP A 139 -31.24 18.21 -6.52
N LEU A 140 -30.29 17.67 -5.78
CA LEU A 140 -30.24 16.28 -5.36
C LEU A 140 -29.86 16.21 -3.88
N ARG A 141 -30.34 15.21 -3.15
CA ARG A 141 -29.90 14.97 -1.77
C ARG A 141 -28.43 14.57 -1.75
N GLU A 142 -27.69 15.00 -0.73
CA GLU A 142 -26.26 14.70 -0.58
C GLU A 142 -26.02 13.18 -0.54
N SER A 143 -26.82 12.45 0.24
CA SER A 143 -26.79 10.98 0.30
C SER A 143 -27.00 10.30 -1.06
N GLU A 144 -27.96 10.77 -1.87
CA GLU A 144 -28.19 10.24 -3.22
C GLU A 144 -27.03 10.58 -4.17
N MET A 145 -26.46 11.79 -4.05
CA MET A 145 -25.29 12.19 -4.81
C MET A 145 -24.09 11.27 -4.52
N MET A 146 -23.82 10.99 -3.24
CA MET A 146 -22.70 10.13 -2.81
C MET A 146 -22.78 8.71 -3.36
N HIS A 147 -23.98 8.21 -3.68
CA HIS A 147 -24.18 6.88 -4.25
C HIS A 147 -24.16 6.87 -5.78
N ALA A 148 -24.61 7.95 -6.43
CA ALA A 148 -24.79 7.98 -7.88
C ALA A 148 -23.63 8.63 -8.64
N PHE A 149 -22.77 9.39 -7.97
CA PHE A 149 -21.70 10.18 -8.59
C PHE A 149 -20.32 9.84 -8.04
N VAL A 150 -19.30 10.05 -8.86
CA VAL A 150 -17.89 9.96 -8.47
C VAL A 150 -17.10 11.18 -8.94
N PRO A 151 -16.04 11.58 -8.24
CA PRO A 151 -15.17 12.66 -8.71
C PRO A 151 -14.55 12.32 -10.07
N THR A 152 -14.43 13.33 -10.94
CA THR A 152 -13.85 13.14 -12.29
C THR A 152 -12.32 12.98 -12.28
N ASP A 153 -11.67 13.19 -11.13
CA ASP A 153 -10.22 13.02 -11.03
C ASP A 153 -9.81 11.56 -11.26
N SER A 154 -8.75 11.34 -12.05
CA SER A 154 -8.32 10.00 -12.44
C SER A 154 -7.90 9.12 -11.26
N ILE A 155 -7.39 9.71 -10.18
CA ILE A 155 -7.02 8.97 -8.96
C ILE A 155 -8.29 8.49 -8.25
N SER A 156 -9.30 9.37 -8.12
CA SER A 156 -10.59 9.01 -7.52
C SER A 156 -11.31 7.94 -8.33
N GLN A 157 -11.30 8.03 -9.66
CA GLN A 157 -11.86 7.00 -10.54
C GLN A 157 -11.12 5.67 -10.41
N ALA A 158 -9.79 5.69 -10.30
CA ALA A 158 -9.01 4.47 -10.06
C ALA A 158 -9.37 3.84 -8.70
N ILE A 159 -9.45 4.63 -7.64
CA ILE A 159 -9.86 4.16 -6.31
C ILE A 159 -11.25 3.52 -6.38
N TYR A 160 -12.20 4.18 -7.04
CA TYR A 160 -13.55 3.65 -7.22
C TYR A 160 -13.54 2.29 -7.95
N LEU A 161 -12.82 2.19 -9.07
CA LEU A 161 -12.72 0.96 -9.85
C LEU A 161 -12.15 -0.22 -9.04
N PHE A 162 -11.13 0.03 -8.22
CA PHE A 162 -10.52 -1.01 -7.39
C PHE A 162 -11.28 -1.30 -6.09
N SER A 163 -12.10 -0.35 -5.64
CA SER A 163 -13.01 -0.53 -4.50
C SER A 163 -14.29 -1.28 -4.88
N ASP A 164 -14.61 -1.42 -6.17
CA ASP A 164 -15.80 -2.11 -6.61
C ASP A 164 -15.85 -3.55 -6.09
N THR A 165 -17.02 -3.93 -5.56
CA THR A 165 -17.24 -5.20 -4.88
C THR A 165 -17.01 -6.39 -5.80
N HIS A 166 -17.34 -6.27 -7.09
CA HIS A 166 -17.11 -7.34 -8.07
C HIS A 166 -15.62 -7.52 -8.39
N ALA A 167 -14.89 -6.42 -8.55
CA ALA A 167 -13.45 -6.45 -8.76
C ALA A 167 -12.72 -7.07 -7.57
N SER A 168 -13.11 -6.69 -6.34
CA SER A 168 -12.48 -7.22 -5.12
C SER A 168 -12.70 -8.73 -4.93
N TYR A 169 -13.90 -9.27 -5.16
CA TYR A 169 -14.14 -10.72 -5.06
C TYR A 169 -13.33 -11.53 -6.09
N PHE A 170 -13.28 -11.06 -7.34
CA PHE A 170 -12.52 -11.73 -8.39
C PHE A 170 -11.03 -11.82 -8.03
N ILE A 171 -10.46 -10.73 -7.53
CA ILE A 171 -9.03 -10.70 -7.19
C ILE A 171 -8.74 -11.55 -5.94
N ILE A 172 -9.66 -11.62 -4.95
CA ILE A 172 -9.53 -12.53 -3.80
C ILE A 172 -9.52 -13.99 -4.26
N ILE A 173 -10.47 -14.40 -5.10
CA ILE A 173 -10.55 -15.77 -5.63
C ILE A 173 -9.27 -16.10 -6.41
N PHE A 174 -8.80 -15.17 -7.24
CA PHE A 174 -7.57 -15.31 -7.99
C PHE A 174 -6.34 -15.45 -7.08
N ALA A 175 -6.24 -14.63 -6.02
CA ALA A 175 -5.16 -14.69 -5.05
C ALA A 175 -5.17 -16.02 -4.26
N LEU A 176 -6.34 -16.53 -3.86
CA LEU A 176 -6.49 -17.84 -3.23
C LEU A 176 -6.09 -18.98 -4.17
N PHE A 177 -6.49 -18.90 -5.44
CA PHE A 177 -6.09 -19.87 -6.45
C PHE A 177 -4.57 -19.89 -6.62
N VAL A 178 -3.94 -18.71 -6.76
CA VAL A 178 -2.48 -18.54 -6.83
C VAL A 178 -1.81 -19.06 -5.55
N ALA A 179 -2.36 -18.80 -4.36
CA ALA A 179 -1.80 -19.26 -3.09
C ALA A 179 -1.85 -20.79 -2.97
N VAL A 180 -2.98 -21.41 -3.32
CA VAL A 180 -3.14 -22.88 -3.35
C VAL A 180 -2.24 -23.48 -4.42
N TRP A 181 -2.13 -22.84 -5.58
CA TRP A 181 -1.24 -23.26 -6.65
C TRP A 181 0.22 -23.22 -6.18
N LEU A 182 0.69 -22.10 -5.64
CA LEU A 182 2.02 -21.94 -5.06
C LEU A 182 2.25 -22.97 -3.95
N PHE A 183 1.33 -23.12 -3.00
CA PHE A 183 1.44 -24.09 -1.89
C PHE A 183 1.54 -25.53 -2.40
N ARG A 184 0.71 -25.94 -3.36
CA ARG A 184 0.80 -27.26 -3.99
C ARG A 184 2.13 -27.42 -4.71
N ALA A 185 2.59 -26.38 -5.37
CA ALA A 185 3.81 -26.40 -6.16
C ALA A 185 5.08 -26.40 -5.27
N PHE A 186 5.02 -25.77 -4.09
CA PHE A 186 5.97 -25.91 -2.96
C PHE A 186 5.99 -27.34 -2.40
N ARG A 187 4.80 -27.90 -2.08
CA ARG A 187 4.66 -29.24 -1.48
C ARG A 187 5.12 -30.35 -2.42
N ARG A 188 4.90 -30.20 -3.71
CA ARG A 188 5.33 -31.20 -4.70
C ARG A 188 6.83 -31.11 -5.04
N LYS A 189 7.59 -30.15 -4.48
CA LYS A 189 8.97 -29.83 -4.89
C LYS A 189 9.12 -29.62 -6.42
N GLN A 190 8.00 -29.43 -7.14
CA GLN A 190 7.91 -29.35 -8.60
C GLN A 190 8.25 -27.94 -9.08
N LEU A 191 8.05 -26.93 -8.24
CA LEU A 191 8.79 -25.69 -8.39
C LEU A 191 10.14 -25.90 -7.72
N ARG A 192 11.15 -26.26 -8.52
CA ARG A 192 12.40 -25.51 -8.39
C ARG A 192 11.98 -24.06 -8.58
N MET A 193 11.69 -23.37 -7.48
CA MET A 193 11.51 -21.93 -7.50
C MET A 193 12.71 -21.44 -8.27
N VAL A 194 12.47 -20.94 -9.49
CA VAL A 194 13.50 -20.34 -10.34
C VAL A 194 13.86 -19.03 -9.63
N TYR A 195 14.62 -19.27 -8.58
CA TYR A 195 15.47 -18.47 -7.77
C TYR A 195 15.01 -17.10 -7.25
N PHE A 196 14.24 -17.12 -6.15
CA PHE A 196 14.46 -16.13 -5.09
C PHE A 196 15.81 -16.29 -4.38
N ASN A 197 16.58 -17.36 -4.63
CA ASN A 197 17.85 -17.68 -3.95
C ASN A 197 19.11 -17.65 -4.85
N ASP A 198 19.02 -17.48 -6.17
CA ASP A 198 20.20 -17.31 -7.08
C ASP A 198 20.33 -15.85 -7.49
N ILE A 199 19.21 -15.14 -7.59
CA ILE A 199 19.25 -13.71 -7.82
C ILE A 199 19.66 -13.11 -6.48
N ASP A 200 20.90 -12.68 -6.46
CA ASP A 200 21.64 -12.30 -5.27
C ASP A 200 21.27 -10.84 -4.89
N SER A 201 19.96 -10.60 -4.84
CA SER A 201 19.29 -9.30 -4.83
C SER A 201 18.21 -9.25 -3.77
N LEU A 202 18.21 -8.15 -3.01
CA LEU A 202 17.24 -7.91 -1.94
C LEU A 202 15.98 -7.21 -2.42
N TYR A 203 16.00 -6.63 -3.63
CA TYR A 203 14.93 -5.79 -4.15
C TYR A 203 13.58 -6.51 -4.27
N PRO A 204 13.49 -7.77 -4.76
CA PRO A 204 12.20 -8.47 -4.83
C PRO A 204 11.56 -8.68 -3.45
N LEU A 205 12.37 -8.96 -2.42
CA LEU A 205 11.88 -9.12 -1.06
C LEU A 205 11.44 -7.77 -0.46
N LEU A 206 12.21 -6.70 -0.72
CA LEU A 206 11.85 -5.34 -0.32
C LEU A 206 10.54 -4.90 -0.99
N LEU A 207 10.32 -5.25 -2.26
CA LEU A 207 9.09 -4.93 -2.99
C LEU A 207 7.87 -5.58 -2.33
N CYS A 208 7.94 -6.86 -1.98
CA CYS A 208 6.87 -7.55 -1.24
C CYS A 208 6.65 -6.96 0.16
N LEU A 209 7.72 -6.57 0.85
CA LEU A 209 7.62 -5.94 2.16
C LEU A 209 6.94 -4.56 2.08
N LEU A 210 7.28 -3.76 1.06
CA LEU A 210 6.63 -2.47 0.80
C LEU A 210 5.15 -2.65 0.49
N MET A 211 4.78 -3.64 -0.33
CA MET A 211 3.37 -3.95 -0.58
C MET A 211 2.63 -4.30 0.72
N ALA A 212 3.21 -5.16 1.56
CA ALA A 212 2.65 -5.51 2.86
C ALA A 212 2.48 -4.28 3.77
N PHE A 213 3.49 -3.41 3.81
CA PHE A 213 3.47 -2.18 4.61
C PHE A 213 2.39 -1.20 4.11
N CYS A 214 2.33 -0.93 2.80
CA CYS A 214 1.32 -0.07 2.20
C CYS A 214 -0.10 -0.61 2.42
N ALA A 215 -0.32 -1.92 2.24
CA ALA A 215 -1.61 -2.55 2.50
C ALA A 215 -2.03 -2.43 3.97
N THR A 216 -1.08 -2.62 4.90
CA THR A 216 -1.35 -2.48 6.34
C THR A 216 -1.70 -1.04 6.70
N ILE A 217 -0.98 -0.04 6.18
CA ILE A 217 -1.30 1.37 6.40
C ILE A 217 -2.65 1.73 5.81
N TYR A 218 -2.91 1.32 4.55
CA TYR A 218 -4.18 1.57 3.89
C TYR A 218 -5.35 1.04 4.72
N GLU A 219 -5.29 -0.23 5.15
CA GLU A 219 -6.36 -0.81 5.98
C GLU A 219 -6.46 -0.10 7.35
N SER A 220 -5.33 0.31 7.91
CA SER A 220 -5.35 1.11 9.15
C SER A 220 -6.04 2.46 8.97
N ILE A 221 -5.87 3.12 7.82
CA ILE A 221 -6.59 4.36 7.49
C ILE A 221 -8.09 4.08 7.38
N GLN A 222 -8.49 3.02 6.68
CA GLN A 222 -9.89 2.64 6.53
C GLN A 222 -10.58 2.39 7.87
N VAL A 223 -9.91 1.69 8.79
CA VAL A 223 -10.49 1.32 10.10
C VAL A 223 -10.46 2.48 11.09
N PHE A 224 -9.37 3.25 11.16
CA PHE A 224 -9.17 4.24 12.22
C PHE A 224 -9.43 5.69 11.80
N ALA A 225 -9.35 6.00 10.52
CA ALA A 225 -9.49 7.37 9.99
C ALA A 225 -10.25 7.39 8.65
N PRO A 226 -11.48 6.83 8.57
CA PRO A 226 -12.25 6.76 7.34
C PRO A 226 -12.52 8.13 6.72
N GLU A 227 -12.81 9.14 7.54
CA GLU A 227 -13.00 10.54 7.13
C GLU A 227 -11.80 11.09 6.35
N THR A 228 -10.58 10.70 6.74
CA THR A 228 -9.35 11.14 6.09
C THR A 228 -9.21 10.51 4.71
N TRP A 229 -9.61 9.25 4.55
CA TRP A 229 -9.67 8.59 3.26
C TRP A 229 -10.74 9.20 2.35
N GLN A 230 -11.92 9.50 2.91
CA GLN A 230 -12.99 10.17 2.17
C GLN A 230 -12.55 11.55 1.68
N HIS A 231 -11.87 12.34 2.52
CA HIS A 231 -11.28 13.61 2.12
C HIS A 231 -10.31 13.47 0.94
N PHE A 232 -9.42 12.47 1.02
CA PHE A 232 -8.49 12.16 -0.06
C PHE A 232 -9.20 11.69 -1.34
N TYR A 233 -10.30 10.96 -1.21
CA TYR A 233 -11.08 10.49 -2.35
C TYR A 233 -11.67 11.64 -3.16
N PHE A 234 -12.16 12.70 -2.52
CA PHE A 234 -12.68 13.89 -3.21
C PHE A 234 -11.59 14.86 -3.65
N ASN A 235 -10.47 14.92 -2.94
CA ASN A 235 -9.35 15.83 -3.22
C ASN A 235 -8.02 15.06 -3.29
N PRO A 236 -7.86 14.19 -4.30
CA PRO A 236 -6.68 13.33 -4.37
C PRO A 236 -5.42 14.14 -4.70
N THR A 237 -4.29 13.65 -4.21
CA THR A 237 -2.98 14.23 -4.53
C THR A 237 -1.89 13.16 -4.57
N LEU A 238 -0.93 13.32 -5.47
CA LEU A 238 0.28 12.48 -5.49
C LEU A 238 1.39 13.03 -4.58
N SER A 239 1.19 14.22 -3.99
CA SER A 239 2.17 14.86 -3.13
C SER A 239 2.06 14.37 -1.68
N PRO A 240 3.12 13.78 -1.10
CA PRO A 240 3.09 13.29 0.27
C PRO A 240 3.20 14.43 1.31
N PHE A 241 3.48 15.67 0.91
CA PHE A 241 3.84 16.74 1.85
C PHE A 241 2.66 17.57 2.35
N LYS A 242 1.49 17.46 1.72
CA LYS A 242 0.31 18.29 2.01
C LYS A 242 -0.81 17.51 2.70
N VAL A 243 -0.52 16.30 3.17
CA VAL A 243 -1.51 15.36 3.69
C VAL A 243 -1.16 14.92 5.12
N PRO A 244 -2.12 14.40 5.91
CA PRO A 244 -1.87 13.83 7.22
C PRO A 244 -0.77 12.78 7.15
N LEU A 245 0.01 12.63 8.22
CA LEU A 245 1.26 11.88 8.15
C LEU A 245 1.03 10.38 7.88
N VAL A 246 -0.14 9.82 8.23
CA VAL A 246 -0.51 8.43 7.88
C VAL A 246 -0.68 8.27 6.36
N LEU A 247 -1.34 9.23 5.72
CA LEU A 247 -1.56 9.25 4.29
C LEU A 247 -0.28 9.62 3.53
N SER A 248 0.54 10.50 4.09
CA SER A 248 1.89 10.81 3.62
C SER A 248 2.75 9.55 3.55
N ALA A 249 2.76 8.75 4.63
CA ALA A 249 3.50 7.49 4.68
C ALA A 249 3.00 6.49 3.62
N PHE A 250 1.69 6.41 3.40
CA PHE A 250 1.11 5.60 2.33
C PHE A 250 1.56 6.06 0.94
N LEU A 251 1.47 7.35 0.62
CA LEU A 251 1.89 7.92 -0.66
C LEU A 251 3.40 7.76 -0.90
N MET A 252 4.22 8.01 0.12
CA MET A 252 5.67 7.74 0.07
C MET A 252 5.95 6.27 -0.18
N GLY A 253 5.17 5.37 0.42
CA GLY A 253 5.23 3.93 0.18
C GLY A 253 4.95 3.57 -1.28
N ILE A 254 3.94 4.20 -1.91
CA ILE A 254 3.65 4.03 -3.35
C ILE A 254 4.83 4.48 -4.21
N TRP A 255 5.37 5.67 -3.96
CA TRP A 255 6.54 6.17 -4.70
C TRP A 255 7.75 5.27 -4.53
N LEU A 256 8.03 4.83 -3.30
CA LEU A 256 9.13 3.91 -3.02
C LEU A 256 8.91 2.55 -3.68
N PHE A 257 7.68 2.06 -3.74
CA PHE A 257 7.32 0.84 -4.46
C PHE A 257 7.66 0.94 -5.95
N ILE A 258 7.33 2.06 -6.60
CA ILE A 258 7.67 2.32 -8.00
C ILE A 258 9.20 2.30 -8.19
N VAL A 259 9.95 3.00 -7.34
CA VAL A 259 11.42 3.06 -7.41
C VAL A 259 12.03 1.66 -7.25
N VAL A 260 11.57 0.89 -6.26
CA VAL A 260 12.06 -0.47 -6.03
C VAL A 260 11.65 -1.41 -7.16
N LEU A 261 10.45 -1.26 -7.73
CA LEU A 261 10.01 -2.03 -8.89
C LEU A 261 10.93 -1.78 -10.10
N LEU A 262 11.28 -0.53 -10.37
CA LEU A 262 12.24 -0.19 -11.42
C LEU A 262 13.62 -0.81 -11.16
N ALA A 263 14.08 -0.79 -9.90
CA ALA A 263 15.34 -1.45 -9.52
C ALA A 263 15.27 -2.98 -9.70
N VAL A 264 14.13 -3.61 -9.42
CA VAL A 264 13.90 -5.04 -9.69
C VAL A 264 13.95 -5.31 -11.18
N LEU A 265 13.26 -4.51 -12.00
CA LEU A 265 13.25 -4.68 -13.45
C LEU A 265 14.67 -4.61 -14.02
N ASP A 266 15.41 -3.55 -13.70
CA ASP A 266 16.79 -3.36 -14.16
C ASP A 266 17.71 -4.52 -13.72
N ASP A 267 17.61 -4.95 -12.46
CA ASP A 267 18.43 -6.03 -11.92
C ASP A 267 18.10 -7.39 -12.55
N LEU A 268 16.82 -7.70 -12.77
CA LEU A 268 16.38 -8.95 -13.38
C LEU A 268 16.78 -9.04 -14.85
N PHE A 269 16.56 -7.98 -15.64
CA PHE A 269 16.94 -7.99 -17.07
C PHE A 269 18.45 -7.99 -17.29
N ARG A 270 19.24 -7.54 -16.31
CA ARG A 270 20.71 -7.66 -16.34
C ARG A 270 21.21 -9.05 -16.00
N GLN A 271 20.53 -9.77 -15.10
CA GLN A 271 20.98 -11.07 -14.59
C GLN A 271 20.40 -12.26 -15.36
N LEU A 272 19.19 -12.13 -15.90
CA LEU A 272 18.44 -13.23 -16.52
C LEU A 272 18.20 -13.00 -18.01
N SER A 273 17.94 -14.10 -18.73
CA SER A 273 17.39 -13.98 -20.08
C SER A 273 16.00 -13.33 -20.04
N PRO A 274 15.60 -12.56 -21.09
CA PRO A 274 14.33 -11.84 -21.08
C PRO A 274 13.11 -12.72 -20.80
N ALA A 275 13.07 -13.94 -21.34
CA ALA A 275 11.99 -14.89 -21.09
C ALA A 275 11.93 -15.31 -19.61
N ALA A 276 13.07 -15.62 -18.99
CA ALA A 276 13.12 -16.00 -17.58
C ALA A 276 12.77 -14.82 -16.65
N ALA A 277 13.21 -13.60 -17.00
CA ALA A 277 12.87 -12.38 -16.27
C ALA A 277 11.35 -12.12 -16.26
N VAL A 278 10.65 -12.31 -17.39
CA VAL A 278 9.20 -12.16 -17.47
C VAL A 278 8.47 -13.18 -16.58
N PHE A 279 8.85 -14.46 -16.63
CA PHE A 279 8.25 -15.48 -15.74
C PHE A 279 8.50 -15.18 -14.27
N TYR A 280 9.67 -14.64 -13.92
CA TYR A 280 9.98 -14.21 -12.56
C TYR A 280 9.11 -13.04 -12.12
N LEU A 281 8.98 -12.01 -12.96
CA LEU A 281 8.14 -10.84 -12.69
C LEU A 281 6.66 -11.23 -12.50
N LEU A 282 6.15 -12.17 -13.29
CA LEU A 282 4.79 -12.70 -13.12
C LEU A 282 4.63 -13.39 -11.76
N GLY A 283 5.62 -14.17 -11.34
CA GLY A 283 5.64 -14.79 -10.01
C GLY A 283 5.72 -13.75 -8.88
N LEU A 284 6.54 -12.71 -9.06
CA LEU A 284 6.68 -11.61 -8.10
C LEU A 284 5.40 -10.77 -7.99
N ALA A 285 4.77 -10.44 -9.12
CA ALA A 285 3.48 -9.74 -9.16
C ALA A 285 2.40 -10.56 -8.45
N SER A 286 2.34 -11.87 -8.72
CA SER A 286 1.44 -12.80 -8.04
C SER A 286 1.66 -12.82 -6.52
N CYS A 287 2.92 -12.82 -6.07
CA CYS A 287 3.28 -12.73 -4.66
C CYS A 287 2.85 -11.38 -4.05
N CYS A 288 3.07 -10.26 -4.74
CA CYS A 288 2.66 -8.94 -4.27
C CYS A 288 1.13 -8.84 -4.14
N ILE A 289 0.37 -9.33 -5.13
CA ILE A 289 -1.10 -9.36 -5.06
C ILE A 289 -1.56 -10.20 -3.87
N PHE A 290 -0.99 -11.39 -3.67
CA PHE A 290 -1.30 -12.22 -2.50
C PHE A 290 -0.99 -11.49 -1.18
N CYS A 291 0.19 -10.87 -1.07
CA CYS A 291 0.57 -10.07 0.09
C CYS A 291 -0.44 -8.94 0.34
N TYR A 292 -0.85 -8.21 -0.70
CA TYR A 292 -1.83 -7.14 -0.58
C TYR A 292 -3.13 -7.65 0.08
N PHE A 293 -3.81 -8.64 -0.51
CA PHE A 293 -5.07 -9.15 0.06
C PHE A 293 -4.90 -9.80 1.43
N PHE A 294 -3.82 -10.54 1.63
CA PHE A 294 -3.52 -11.14 2.93
C PHE A 294 -3.40 -10.06 4.01
N PHE A 295 -2.69 -8.97 3.75
CA PHE A 295 -2.50 -7.90 4.72
C PHE A 295 -3.75 -7.03 4.90
N ILE A 296 -4.53 -6.78 3.85
CA ILE A 296 -5.86 -6.14 3.97
C ILE A 296 -6.75 -6.95 4.92
N LEU A 297 -6.96 -8.25 4.63
CA LEU A 297 -7.85 -9.12 5.40
C LEU A 297 -7.37 -9.39 6.82
N THR A 298 -6.06 -9.53 7.04
CA THR A 298 -5.53 -9.81 8.38
C THR A 298 -5.41 -8.56 9.23
N THR A 299 -5.21 -7.38 8.63
CA THR A 299 -5.13 -6.10 9.37
C THR A 299 -6.52 -5.63 9.81
N SER A 300 -7.57 -5.89 9.04
CA SER A 300 -8.95 -5.59 9.44
C SER A 300 -9.36 -6.28 10.74
N ILE A 301 -8.76 -7.45 11.04
CA ILE A 301 -8.91 -8.18 12.31
C ILE A 301 -7.71 -8.00 13.27
N TYR A 302 -6.85 -7.01 13.05
CA TYR A 302 -5.67 -6.64 13.85
C TYR A 302 -4.52 -7.67 13.90
N VAL A 303 -4.67 -8.87 13.33
CA VAL A 303 -3.61 -9.89 13.30
C VAL A 303 -2.49 -9.51 12.32
N GLY A 304 -2.80 -8.72 11.30
CA GLY A 304 -1.86 -8.29 10.25
C GLY A 304 -0.59 -7.63 10.78
N TYR A 305 -0.68 -6.83 11.86
CA TYR A 305 0.49 -6.19 12.48
C TYR A 305 1.53 -7.20 13.01
N LEU A 306 1.08 -8.36 13.50
CA LEU A 306 1.96 -9.44 13.96
C LEU A 306 2.70 -10.06 12.77
N PHE A 307 1.98 -10.34 11.68
CA PHE A 307 2.58 -10.85 10.45
C PHE A 307 3.56 -9.86 9.82
N LEU A 308 3.24 -8.56 9.84
CA LEU A 308 4.11 -7.52 9.32
C LEU A 308 5.43 -7.47 10.12
N THR A 309 5.34 -7.53 11.45
CA THR A 309 6.52 -7.55 12.32
C THR A 309 7.40 -8.76 12.04
N ALA A 310 6.80 -9.95 11.90
CA ALA A 310 7.52 -11.16 11.53
C ALA A 310 8.18 -11.02 10.15
N PHE A 311 7.50 -10.42 9.18
CA PHE A 311 8.02 -10.22 7.83
C PHE A 311 9.20 -9.22 7.81
N VAL A 312 9.09 -8.09 8.51
CA VAL A 312 10.20 -7.14 8.71
C VAL A 312 11.39 -7.84 9.35
N TRP A 313 11.18 -8.67 10.36
CA TRP A 313 12.26 -9.42 11.01
C TRP A 313 12.99 -10.37 10.03
N VAL A 314 12.23 -11.11 9.20
CA VAL A 314 12.80 -11.96 8.16
C VAL A 314 13.61 -11.14 7.15
N PHE A 315 13.09 -9.99 6.73
CA PHE A 315 13.78 -9.08 5.84
C PHE A 315 15.09 -8.58 6.44
N LEU A 316 15.07 -8.06 7.68
CA LEU A 316 16.27 -7.56 8.37
C LEU A 316 17.31 -8.65 8.57
N LYS A 317 16.88 -9.88 8.91
CA LYS A 317 17.79 -11.04 9.00
C LYS A 317 18.46 -11.30 7.65
N ARG A 318 17.70 -11.29 6.56
CA ARG A 318 18.23 -11.52 5.21
C ARG A 318 19.14 -10.38 4.75
N LEU A 319 18.76 -9.13 4.99
CA LEU A 319 19.56 -7.94 4.73
C LEU A 319 20.90 -8.03 5.46
N ARG A 320 20.90 -8.38 6.75
CA ARG A 320 22.13 -8.55 7.54
C ARG A 320 23.03 -9.64 6.97
N ILE A 321 22.47 -10.79 6.59
CA ILE A 321 23.25 -11.88 5.98
C ILE A 321 23.85 -11.42 4.64
N SER A 322 23.08 -10.74 3.81
CA SER A 322 23.51 -10.23 2.50
C SER A 322 24.63 -9.19 2.64
N LEU A 323 24.50 -8.22 3.55
CA LEU A 323 25.53 -7.23 3.85
C LEU A 323 26.82 -7.85 4.38
N LEU A 324 26.73 -8.94 5.16
CA LEU A 324 27.89 -9.67 5.65
C LEU A 324 28.57 -10.49 4.54
N ALA A 325 27.81 -10.99 3.57
CA ALA A 325 28.32 -11.79 2.45
C ALA A 325 28.91 -10.93 1.32
N SER A 326 28.42 -9.71 1.11
CA SER A 326 28.75 -8.86 -0.05
C SER A 326 29.96 -7.93 0.14
N ARG A 327 30.90 -8.26 1.03
CA ARG A 327 31.93 -7.30 1.46
C ARG A 327 32.95 -6.98 0.36
N TYR A 328 33.12 -7.84 -0.64
CA TYR A 328 34.09 -7.64 -1.72
C TYR A 328 33.48 -7.98 -3.09
N ARG A 329 33.93 -7.29 -4.15
CA ARG A 329 33.64 -7.61 -5.55
C ARG A 329 34.95 -7.70 -6.31
N CYS A 330 35.05 -8.61 -7.26
CA CYS A 330 36.23 -8.72 -8.09
C CYS A 330 36.36 -7.51 -9.01
N GLY A 331 37.51 -6.82 -8.99
CA GLY A 331 37.80 -5.68 -9.86
C GLY A 331 37.87 -6.03 -11.35
N ARG A 332 38.04 -7.33 -11.69
CA ARG A 332 38.13 -7.80 -13.09
C ARG A 332 36.81 -8.33 -13.64
N CYS A 333 36.09 -9.18 -12.90
CA CYS A 333 34.84 -9.80 -13.40
C CYS A 333 33.57 -9.29 -12.71
N GLY A 334 33.68 -8.38 -11.74
CA GLY A 334 32.53 -7.81 -11.02
C GLY A 334 31.79 -8.76 -10.08
N GLN A 335 32.18 -10.04 -10.03
CA GLN A 335 31.55 -11.07 -9.20
C GLN A 335 31.83 -10.87 -7.71
N LYS A 336 30.87 -11.27 -6.86
CA LYS A 336 30.98 -11.10 -5.41
C LYS A 336 32.04 -12.05 -4.83
N LEU A 337 32.79 -11.53 -3.87
CA LEU A 337 33.85 -12.22 -3.15
C LEU A 337 33.56 -12.15 -1.65
N ARG A 338 33.76 -13.28 -0.97
CA ARG A 338 33.53 -13.39 0.47
C ARG A 338 34.69 -12.81 1.27
N GLU A 339 35.89 -12.86 0.72
CA GLU A 339 37.14 -12.32 1.26
C GLU A 339 38.03 -11.77 0.14
N LYS A 340 39.00 -10.90 0.52
CA LYS A 340 40.05 -10.43 -0.38
C LYS A 340 40.96 -11.60 -0.75
N GLY A 341 41.36 -11.69 -2.01
CA GLY A 341 42.13 -12.81 -2.53
C GLY A 341 41.80 -13.16 -3.98
N VAL A 342 42.14 -14.39 -4.37
CA VAL A 342 41.96 -14.90 -5.73
C VAL A 342 40.48 -15.10 -6.02
N CYS A 343 39.97 -14.49 -7.09
CA CYS A 343 38.60 -14.67 -7.50
C CYS A 343 38.38 -16.11 -8.00
N PRO A 344 37.39 -16.85 -7.47
CA PRO A 344 37.12 -18.23 -7.88
C PRO A 344 36.54 -18.32 -9.31
N HIS A 345 36.03 -17.21 -9.86
CA HIS A 345 35.45 -17.18 -11.20
C HIS A 345 36.44 -16.78 -12.30
N CYS A 346 37.36 -15.85 -12.04
CA CYS A 346 38.26 -15.32 -13.06
C CYS A 346 39.75 -15.42 -12.71
N GLY A 347 40.10 -15.93 -11.53
CA GLY A 347 41.48 -16.08 -11.07
C GLY A 347 42.21 -14.77 -10.75
N ALA A 348 41.57 -13.61 -10.88
CA ALA A 348 42.20 -12.33 -10.57
C ALA A 348 42.41 -12.18 -9.05
N ILE A 349 43.58 -11.73 -8.63
CA ILE A 349 43.88 -11.38 -7.23
C ILE A 349 43.25 -10.01 -6.94
N ASN A 350 42.42 -9.94 -5.91
CA ASN A 350 41.76 -8.71 -5.47
C ASN A 350 42.26 -8.39 -4.05
N GLU A 351 43.12 -7.37 -3.94
CA GLU A 351 43.77 -6.94 -2.69
C GLU A 351 42.95 -5.98 -1.83
#